data_AF-V9IDC7-F1
#
_entry.id   AF-V9IDC7-F1
#
_cell.length_a   1.000
_cell.length_b   1.000
_cell.length_c   1.000
_cell.angle_alpha   90.00
_cell.angle_beta   90.00
_cell.angle_gamma   90.00
#
_symmetry.space_group_name_H-M   'P 1'
#
loop_
_entity.id
_entity.type
_entity.pdbx_description
1 polymer ?
#
loop_
_entity_poly.entity_id
_entity_poly.type
_entity_poly.pdbx_seq_one_letter_code
_entity_poly.pdbx_strand_id
1 'polypeptide(L)'
;MILVDVDDIFVGEKGTRLRKDDVMALLITQQRIQALVPGFKFNLGFSGKYFHHGTSEENLGDDMLLENVDRFTWFSHMWNHQQPHLYENVTHLQLDMALNKQFAKDHGIPTGSGYSVSPHHSGVYPVHEGLYEAWKRVWNIKVTSTEEYPHLRPARLRRGFIHRNIMVLPRQTCGLFTHTIFIDRYPGGREKLDRSIQGGELFQTIVHNPINIFMTHMSNYGNDRLALYTFESVIKFIQCWTNLRLSSAPPLQLAERYFQLYPEESDPVWGNPCDDQRHQKIWSRNKTCDQLPRFLVIGPQKTGTTALYTFLSIHPAISSNLPSPDTFEEIQFFNGKNYYKGLDWYMSFFPASKNESSRYLFEKSATYFDGELVPRRAHALLPRAKLITILLSPARRAYSWYQHTRVHGDPVANNYSFHSVITASDTAPKPLRDLRNRCLNPGKYAQHLERWLSYYPPQQLHIIDGEQLRQNPVETLHELQRFLKITPAFNYSSHLRYDPKKGFFCQVTNEDRTKCLGKSKGRQYPPMEDKSYKLLQRYYLSHNTALVKLLKRLGLRTIPQWLKEDLTDTVMT
;
A
#
# COMPACT_ATOMS: atom_id res chain seq x y z
N MET A 1 13.46 -9.77 21.60
CA MET A 1 12.31 -10.60 22.04
C MET A 1 12.05 -11.67 20.99
N ILE A 2 11.65 -12.88 21.40
CA ILE A 2 11.39 -14.02 20.51
C ILE A 2 10.03 -14.66 20.80
N LEU A 3 9.30 -14.98 19.73
CA LEU A 3 8.07 -15.79 19.74
C LEU A 3 8.22 -16.89 18.68
N VAL A 4 7.83 -18.11 19.02
CA VAL A 4 7.82 -19.24 18.09
C VAL A 4 6.40 -19.72 17.96
N ASP A 5 5.82 -19.43 16.80
CA ASP A 5 4.49 -19.87 16.43
C ASP A 5 4.59 -21.24 15.73
N VAL A 6 3.78 -22.18 16.19
CA VAL A 6 3.61 -23.53 15.65
C VAL A 6 2.26 -23.58 14.93
N ASP A 7 2.27 -23.36 13.63
CA ASP A 7 1.08 -23.44 12.78
C ASP A 7 0.66 -24.91 12.64
N ASP A 8 -0.52 -25.14 12.06
CA ASP A 8 -1.01 -26.48 11.67
C ASP A 8 -1.24 -27.46 12.83
N ILE A 9 -1.53 -26.98 14.04
CA ILE A 9 -1.91 -27.87 15.14
C ILE A 9 -3.24 -28.57 14.79
N PHE A 10 -3.19 -29.90 14.86
CA PHE A 10 -4.17 -30.87 14.35
C PHE A 10 -4.22 -31.02 12.83
N VAL A 11 -3.45 -30.28 12.05
CA VAL A 11 -3.47 -30.37 10.57
C VAL A 11 -2.27 -31.18 10.09
N GLY A 12 -2.50 -32.23 9.32
CA GLY A 12 -1.41 -33.04 8.75
C GLY A 12 -1.85 -34.44 8.38
N GLU A 13 -1.09 -35.06 7.48
CA GLU A 13 -1.31 -36.45 7.06
C GLU A 13 -0.86 -37.43 8.16
N LYS A 14 -1.46 -38.63 8.16
CA LYS A 14 -1.07 -39.71 9.07
C LYS A 14 0.43 -40.03 8.91
N GLY A 15 1.13 -40.21 10.03
CA GLY A 15 2.58 -40.41 10.10
C GLY A 15 3.39 -39.12 10.24
N THR A 16 2.76 -37.95 10.17
CA THR A 16 3.44 -36.64 10.30
C THR A 16 3.00 -35.85 11.53
N ARG A 17 2.02 -36.37 12.30
CA ARG A 17 1.45 -35.68 13.46
C ARG A 17 2.25 -36.01 14.73
N LEU A 18 1.96 -35.25 15.78
CA LEU A 18 2.63 -35.42 17.07
C LEU A 18 2.11 -36.67 17.79
N ARG A 19 3.04 -37.45 18.34
CA ARG A 19 2.75 -38.52 19.31
C ARG A 19 2.91 -37.98 20.73
N LYS A 20 2.43 -38.72 21.74
CA LYS A 20 2.62 -38.35 23.17
C LYS A 20 4.06 -38.01 23.51
N ASP A 21 5.02 -38.80 23.03
CA ASP A 21 6.44 -38.56 23.28
C ASP A 21 6.95 -37.26 22.65
N ASP A 22 6.36 -36.83 21.52
CA ASP A 22 6.70 -35.56 20.87
C ASP A 22 6.16 -34.38 21.68
N VAL A 23 4.93 -34.49 22.20
CA VAL A 23 4.34 -33.47 23.09
C VAL A 23 5.12 -33.37 24.41
N MET A 24 5.57 -34.49 24.96
CA MET A 24 6.47 -34.51 26.11
C MET A 24 7.80 -33.81 25.82
N ALA A 25 8.40 -34.09 24.66
CA ALA A 25 9.64 -33.44 24.25
C ALA A 25 9.45 -31.92 24.07
N LEU A 26 8.30 -31.49 23.53
CA LEU A 26 7.92 -30.08 23.40
C LEU A 26 7.87 -29.40 24.78
N LEU A 27 7.20 -30.01 25.77
CA LEU A 27 7.10 -29.48 27.13
C LEU A 27 8.46 -29.41 27.84
N ILE A 28 9.27 -30.47 27.75
CA ILE A 28 10.61 -30.53 28.37
C ILE A 28 11.53 -29.47 27.73
N THR A 29 11.49 -29.33 26.41
CA THR A 29 12.32 -28.34 25.71
C THR A 29 11.84 -26.92 26.00
N GLN A 30 10.53 -26.68 26.10
CA GLN A 30 9.99 -25.40 26.52
C GLN A 30 10.53 -24.98 27.90
N GLN A 31 10.56 -25.89 28.87
CA GLN A 31 11.11 -25.61 30.21
C GLN A 31 12.60 -25.25 30.16
N ARG A 32 13.39 -25.97 29.35
CA ARG A 32 14.81 -25.66 29.14
C ARG A 32 15.00 -24.29 28.49
N ILE A 33 14.19 -23.97 27.48
CA ILE A 33 14.23 -22.65 26.83
C ILE A 33 13.77 -21.55 27.79
N GLN A 34 12.76 -21.78 28.64
CA GLN A 34 12.29 -20.81 29.64
C GLN A 34 13.39 -20.37 30.62
N ALA A 35 14.30 -21.29 30.99
CA ALA A 35 15.46 -20.96 31.81
C ALA A 35 16.43 -19.99 31.11
N LEU A 36 16.45 -19.98 29.78
CA LEU A 36 17.34 -19.15 28.94
C LEU A 36 16.63 -17.89 28.41
N VAL A 37 15.31 -17.95 28.24
CA VAL A 37 14.45 -16.94 27.62
C VAL A 37 13.21 -16.76 28.51
N PRO A 38 13.25 -15.81 29.47
CA PRO A 38 12.12 -15.57 30.36
C PRO A 38 10.82 -15.30 29.60
N GLY A 39 9.73 -15.91 30.06
CA GLY A 39 8.40 -15.78 29.47
C GLY A 39 8.12 -16.67 28.26
N PHE A 40 9.08 -17.48 27.80
CA PHE A 40 8.92 -18.31 26.61
C PHE A 40 7.81 -19.36 26.76
N LYS A 41 6.91 -19.41 25.79
CA LYS A 41 5.97 -20.52 25.55
C LYS A 41 5.86 -20.73 24.04
N PHE A 42 5.72 -21.99 23.61
CA PHE A 42 5.29 -22.26 22.24
C PHE A 42 3.88 -21.76 22.05
N ASN A 43 3.64 -21.07 20.94
CA ASN A 43 2.35 -20.51 20.60
C ASN A 43 1.71 -21.37 19.50
N LEU A 44 0.62 -22.04 19.83
CA LEU A 44 0.03 -23.11 19.05
C LEU A 44 -1.15 -22.60 18.20
N GLY A 45 -0.99 -22.69 16.88
CA GLY A 45 -1.97 -22.29 15.88
C GLY A 45 -2.84 -23.47 15.47
N PHE A 46 -4.11 -23.50 15.88
CA PHE A 46 -4.96 -24.69 15.73
C PHE A 46 -6.08 -24.54 14.69
N SER A 47 -6.39 -25.67 14.04
CA SER A 47 -7.56 -25.86 13.19
C SER A 47 -8.38 -27.07 13.67
N GLY A 48 -9.41 -26.81 14.47
CA GLY A 48 -10.14 -27.84 15.21
C GLY A 48 -10.84 -28.90 14.34
N LYS A 49 -11.08 -28.63 13.05
CA LYS A 49 -11.74 -29.59 12.14
C LYS A 49 -10.98 -30.91 12.02
N TYR A 50 -9.66 -30.87 12.21
CA TYR A 50 -8.77 -32.00 11.98
C TYR A 50 -8.31 -32.69 13.27
N PHE A 51 -8.93 -32.33 14.41
CA PHE A 51 -8.72 -33.03 15.66
C PHE A 51 -9.05 -34.52 15.49
N HIS A 52 -8.16 -35.41 15.96
CA HIS A 52 -8.31 -36.87 15.88
C HIS A 52 -8.36 -37.49 14.47
N HIS A 53 -7.82 -36.81 13.46
CA HIS A 53 -7.71 -37.36 12.09
C HIS A 53 -6.46 -38.25 11.87
N GLY A 54 -5.65 -38.47 12.90
CA GLY A 54 -4.40 -39.25 12.86
C GLY A 54 -4.58 -40.77 12.99
N THR A 55 -3.48 -41.45 13.31
CA THR A 55 -3.49 -42.82 13.88
C THR A 55 -3.92 -42.79 15.34
N SER A 56 -4.17 -43.96 15.95
CA SER A 56 -4.48 -44.05 17.38
C SER A 56 -3.38 -43.44 18.26
N GLU A 57 -2.10 -43.60 17.90
CA GLU A 57 -0.97 -43.00 18.63
C GLU A 57 -0.87 -41.49 18.46
N GLU A 58 -1.19 -40.98 17.27
CA GLU A 58 -1.20 -39.53 16.98
C GLU A 58 -2.38 -38.84 17.66
N ASN A 59 -3.56 -39.48 17.69
CA ASN A 59 -4.73 -38.94 18.39
C ASN A 59 -4.49 -38.83 19.90
N LEU A 60 -3.73 -39.77 20.48
CA LEU A 60 -3.24 -39.66 21.86
C LEU A 60 -2.30 -38.47 22.06
N GLY A 61 -1.57 -38.04 21.02
CA GLY A 61 -0.79 -36.80 21.04
C GLY A 61 -1.68 -35.55 20.98
N ASP A 62 -2.71 -35.57 20.13
CA ASP A 62 -3.72 -34.51 20.08
C ASP A 62 -4.39 -34.31 21.46
N ASP A 63 -4.78 -35.41 22.11
CA ASP A 63 -5.35 -35.39 23.48
C ASP A 63 -4.37 -34.78 24.48
N MET A 64 -3.10 -35.19 24.40
CA MET A 64 -2.07 -34.72 25.31
C MET A 64 -1.80 -33.22 25.19
N LEU A 65 -1.92 -32.64 23.98
CA LEU A 65 -1.86 -31.19 23.80
C LEU A 65 -3.02 -30.51 24.54
N LEU A 66 -4.22 -31.07 24.47
CA LEU A 66 -5.41 -30.52 25.12
C LEU A 66 -5.41 -30.70 26.64
N GLU A 67 -4.85 -31.80 27.13
CA GLU A 67 -4.59 -32.02 28.57
C GLU A 67 -3.62 -30.97 29.15
N ASN A 68 -2.79 -30.35 28.31
CA ASN A 68 -1.75 -29.38 28.69
C ASN A 68 -2.02 -27.97 28.13
N VAL A 69 -3.28 -27.59 27.92
CA VAL A 69 -3.66 -26.29 27.30
C VAL A 69 -3.04 -25.08 28.01
N ASP A 70 -2.98 -25.08 29.34
CA ASP A 70 -2.45 -24.00 30.17
C ASP A 70 -0.91 -23.84 30.07
N ARG A 71 -0.23 -24.90 29.61
CA ARG A 71 1.23 -24.94 29.43
C ARG A 71 1.68 -24.20 28.18
N PHE A 72 0.80 -24.02 27.20
CA PHE A 72 1.07 -23.35 25.93
C PHE A 72 0.36 -21.99 25.85
N THR A 73 0.64 -21.23 24.79
CA THR A 73 -0.25 -20.16 24.32
C THR A 73 -0.90 -20.60 23.01
N TRP A 74 -2.03 -20.00 22.66
CA TRP A 74 -2.84 -20.47 21.53
C TRP A 74 -3.32 -19.31 20.66
N PHE A 75 -3.45 -19.58 19.36
CA PHE A 75 -4.10 -18.70 18.42
C PHE A 75 -4.92 -19.48 17.39
N SER A 76 -5.94 -18.84 16.83
CA SER A 76 -6.76 -19.46 15.79
C SER A 76 -6.00 -19.51 14.47
N HIS A 77 -6.01 -20.68 13.83
CA HIS A 77 -5.49 -20.90 12.47
C HIS A 77 -6.60 -21.34 11.49
N MET A 78 -7.83 -20.81 11.71
CA MET A 78 -9.07 -21.16 11.00
C MET A 78 -9.57 -22.60 11.20
N TRP A 79 -10.87 -22.86 10.99
CA TRP A 79 -11.45 -24.16 11.31
C TRP A 79 -10.99 -25.25 10.35
N ASN A 80 -11.15 -25.00 9.05
CA ASN A 80 -10.87 -25.98 7.99
C ASN A 80 -9.51 -25.77 7.29
N HIS A 81 -8.62 -24.95 7.88
CA HIS A 81 -7.32 -24.59 7.31
C HIS A 81 -7.41 -24.00 5.87
N GLN A 82 -8.57 -23.47 5.47
CA GLN A 82 -8.75 -22.88 4.14
C GLN A 82 -8.24 -21.45 4.10
N GLN A 83 -7.60 -21.10 2.99
CA GLN A 83 -7.07 -19.76 2.77
C GLN A 83 -8.23 -18.74 2.61
N PRO A 84 -8.21 -17.57 3.29
CA PRO A 84 -9.31 -16.62 3.29
C PRO A 84 -9.75 -16.13 1.92
N HIS A 85 -8.81 -15.95 0.98
CA HIS A 85 -9.11 -15.47 -0.37
C HIS A 85 -9.91 -16.48 -1.24
N LEU A 86 -10.09 -17.72 -0.78
CA LEU A 86 -10.88 -18.76 -1.44
C LEU A 86 -12.35 -18.77 -1.01
N TYR A 87 -12.72 -18.00 0.01
CA TYR A 87 -14.12 -17.88 0.42
C TYR A 87 -14.86 -16.93 -0.52
N GLU A 88 -16.08 -17.30 -0.87
CA GLU A 88 -16.93 -16.49 -1.78
C GLU A 88 -17.41 -15.20 -1.12
N ASN A 89 -17.68 -15.25 0.20
CA ASN A 89 -18.18 -14.11 0.95
C ASN A 89 -17.70 -14.15 2.41
N VAL A 90 -17.76 -12.98 3.06
CA VAL A 90 -17.32 -12.80 4.44
C VAL A 90 -18.17 -13.59 5.44
N THR A 91 -19.45 -13.86 5.13
CA THR A 91 -20.36 -14.61 6.01
C THR A 91 -19.89 -16.05 6.20
N HIS A 92 -19.51 -16.73 5.11
CA HIS A 92 -18.98 -18.10 5.19
C HIS A 92 -17.66 -18.14 5.96
N LEU A 93 -16.79 -17.15 5.74
CA LEU A 93 -15.55 -17.02 6.50
C LEU A 93 -15.81 -16.83 8.00
N GLN A 94 -16.81 -16.02 8.37
CA GLN A 94 -17.20 -15.80 9.76
C GLN A 94 -17.79 -17.06 10.42
N LEU A 95 -18.60 -17.83 9.68
CA LEU A 95 -19.14 -19.10 10.17
C LEU A 95 -18.02 -20.11 10.45
N ASP A 96 -17.07 -20.26 9.53
CA ASP A 96 -15.92 -21.15 9.70
C ASP A 96 -15.07 -20.73 10.92
N MET A 97 -14.80 -19.44 11.08
CA MET A 97 -14.12 -18.92 12.27
C MET A 97 -14.90 -19.17 13.57
N ALA A 98 -16.23 -19.13 13.53
CA ALA A 98 -17.07 -19.38 14.70
C ALA A 98 -17.02 -20.85 15.13
N LEU A 99 -16.95 -21.80 14.19
CA LEU A 99 -16.73 -23.21 14.48
C LEU A 99 -15.40 -23.43 15.21
N ASN A 100 -14.31 -22.82 14.72
CA ASN A 100 -13.01 -22.94 15.40
C ASN A 100 -13.05 -22.31 16.81
N LYS A 101 -13.80 -21.23 16.98
CA LYS A 101 -13.99 -20.58 18.28
C LYS A 101 -14.82 -21.44 19.24
N GLN A 102 -15.81 -22.15 18.73
CA GLN A 102 -16.61 -23.06 19.53
C GLN A 102 -15.78 -24.25 19.99
N PHE A 103 -15.03 -24.88 19.07
CA PHE A 103 -14.09 -25.94 19.40
C PHE A 103 -13.11 -25.52 20.52
N ALA A 104 -12.59 -24.29 20.43
CA ALA A 104 -11.71 -23.75 21.46
C ALA A 104 -12.38 -23.67 22.84
N LYS A 105 -13.64 -23.23 22.90
CA LYS A 105 -14.40 -23.19 24.16
C LYS A 105 -14.65 -24.58 24.72
N ASP A 106 -15.04 -25.52 23.85
CA ASP A 106 -15.39 -26.89 24.25
C ASP A 106 -14.18 -27.63 24.85
N HIS A 107 -12.96 -27.28 24.42
CA HIS A 107 -11.71 -27.89 24.88
C HIS A 107 -10.88 -26.96 25.79
N GLY A 108 -11.46 -25.88 26.31
CA GLY A 108 -10.78 -24.98 27.27
C GLY A 108 -9.63 -24.14 26.71
N ILE A 109 -9.44 -24.09 25.39
CA ILE A 109 -8.42 -23.27 24.72
C ILE A 109 -8.77 -21.78 24.90
N PRO A 110 -7.82 -20.93 25.39
CA PRO A 110 -8.06 -19.50 25.55
C PRO A 110 -8.42 -18.80 24.23
N THR A 111 -9.57 -18.11 24.21
CA THR A 111 -10.07 -17.40 23.02
C THR A 111 -9.76 -15.90 23.00
N GLY A 112 -9.16 -15.38 24.08
CA GLY A 112 -8.92 -13.95 24.29
C GLY A 112 -7.53 -13.44 23.91
N SER A 113 -6.73 -14.20 23.16
CA SER A 113 -5.34 -13.82 22.84
C SER A 113 -5.23 -12.55 21.99
N GLY A 114 -6.28 -12.21 21.23
CA GLY A 114 -6.26 -11.08 20.28
C GLY A 114 -5.27 -11.27 19.12
N TYR A 115 -4.77 -12.49 18.92
CA TYR A 115 -3.80 -12.87 17.90
C TYR A 115 -4.33 -14.05 17.07
N SER A 116 -4.14 -13.97 15.75
CA SER A 116 -4.45 -15.04 14.82
C SER A 116 -3.60 -14.88 13.56
N VAL A 117 -3.29 -15.98 12.91
CA VAL A 117 -2.61 -16.00 11.61
C VAL A 117 -3.46 -16.84 10.67
N SER A 118 -3.67 -16.38 9.44
CA SER A 118 -4.42 -17.15 8.46
C SER A 118 -3.54 -18.21 7.79
N PRO A 119 -4.13 -19.33 7.33
CA PRO A 119 -3.42 -20.35 6.56
C PRO A 119 -2.62 -19.74 5.41
N HIS A 120 -1.35 -20.13 5.29
CA HIS A 120 -0.39 -19.62 4.30
C HIS A 120 -0.21 -18.10 4.28
N HIS A 121 -0.58 -17.40 5.37
CA HIS A 121 -0.62 -15.93 5.45
C HIS A 121 -1.54 -15.25 4.44
N SER A 122 -2.40 -16.03 3.78
CA SER A 122 -3.29 -15.53 2.75
C SER A 122 -4.26 -14.50 3.32
N GLY A 123 -4.40 -13.38 2.61
CA GLY A 123 -5.29 -12.29 3.01
C GLY A 123 -4.73 -11.38 4.10
N VAL A 124 -3.62 -11.75 4.77
CA VAL A 124 -2.89 -10.79 5.63
C VAL A 124 -2.17 -9.79 4.76
N TYR A 125 -1.38 -10.28 3.81
CA TYR A 125 -0.81 -9.51 2.71
C TYR A 125 -0.64 -10.40 1.46
N PRO A 126 -1.11 -9.99 0.26
CA PRO A 126 -1.96 -8.83 0.00
C PRO A 126 -3.23 -8.88 0.85
N VAL A 127 -3.65 -7.70 1.33
CA VAL A 127 -4.78 -7.59 2.25
C VAL A 127 -6.05 -8.09 1.59
N HIS A 128 -6.82 -8.90 2.33
CA HIS A 128 -8.19 -9.27 2.01
C HIS A 128 -9.14 -8.64 3.05
N GLU A 129 -9.96 -7.66 2.64
CA GLU A 129 -10.79 -6.91 3.59
C GLU A 129 -11.73 -7.80 4.41
N GLY A 130 -12.30 -8.85 3.78
CA GLY A 130 -13.17 -9.80 4.47
C GLY A 130 -12.49 -10.53 5.63
N LEU A 131 -11.17 -10.78 5.55
CA LEU A 131 -10.40 -11.40 6.62
C LEU A 131 -10.33 -10.48 7.85
N TYR A 132 -9.95 -9.22 7.65
CA TYR A 132 -9.81 -8.25 8.74
C TYR A 132 -11.17 -7.94 9.39
N GLU A 133 -12.25 -7.92 8.61
CA GLU A 133 -13.62 -7.78 9.13
C GLU A 133 -14.03 -8.99 9.98
N ALA A 134 -13.88 -10.21 9.44
CA ALA A 134 -14.24 -11.45 10.12
C ALA A 134 -13.43 -11.64 11.41
N TRP A 135 -12.12 -11.38 11.38
CA TRP A 135 -11.25 -11.44 12.55
C TRP A 135 -11.68 -10.53 13.68
N LYS A 136 -12.03 -9.28 13.38
CA LYS A 136 -12.55 -8.36 14.41
C LYS A 136 -13.87 -8.85 14.99
N ARG A 137 -14.79 -9.24 14.11
CA ARG A 137 -16.16 -9.61 14.52
C ARG A 137 -16.20 -10.88 15.35
N VAL A 138 -15.46 -11.91 14.93
CA VAL A 138 -15.53 -13.25 15.54
C VAL A 138 -14.54 -13.38 16.69
N TRP A 139 -13.31 -12.92 16.51
CA TRP A 139 -12.19 -13.18 17.43
C TRP A 139 -11.69 -11.94 18.18
N ASN A 140 -12.15 -10.73 17.81
CA ASN A 140 -11.62 -9.46 18.34
C ASN A 140 -10.08 -9.36 18.19
N ILE A 141 -9.58 -9.76 17.01
CA ILE A 141 -8.14 -9.72 16.71
C ILE A 141 -7.62 -8.28 16.72
N LYS A 142 -6.47 -8.09 17.35
CA LYS A 142 -5.70 -6.83 17.39
C LYS A 142 -4.33 -6.98 16.75
N VAL A 143 -3.80 -8.20 16.69
CA VAL A 143 -2.47 -8.49 16.14
C VAL A 143 -2.54 -9.68 15.19
N THR A 144 -1.77 -9.62 14.12
CA THR A 144 -1.45 -10.78 13.27
C THR A 144 -0.01 -10.68 12.81
N SER A 145 0.48 -11.64 12.04
CA SER A 145 1.81 -11.60 11.47
C SER A 145 1.83 -12.17 10.05
N THR A 146 2.81 -11.73 9.26
CA THR A 146 3.00 -12.21 7.90
C THR A 146 4.46 -12.23 7.51
N GLU A 147 4.86 -13.23 6.73
CA GLU A 147 6.16 -13.26 6.06
C GLU A 147 6.14 -12.55 4.70
N GLU A 148 4.98 -12.08 4.23
CA GLU A 148 4.77 -11.64 2.85
C GLU A 148 5.04 -10.14 2.62
N TYR A 149 5.13 -9.34 3.68
CA TYR A 149 5.12 -7.87 3.59
C TYR A 149 6.51 -7.22 3.77
N PRO A 150 6.95 -6.32 2.86
CA PRO A 150 6.33 -6.01 1.57
C PRO A 150 6.58 -7.10 0.53
N HIS A 151 7.56 -7.96 0.77
CA HIS A 151 7.91 -9.12 -0.04
C HIS A 151 8.41 -10.25 0.86
N LEU A 152 8.27 -11.49 0.39
CA LEU A 152 8.77 -12.67 1.10
C LEU A 152 10.29 -12.62 1.31
N ARG A 153 11.04 -12.08 0.35
CA ARG A 153 12.50 -11.99 0.40
C ARG A 153 13.02 -10.61 -0.02
N PRO A 154 14.17 -10.19 0.53
CA PRO A 154 14.92 -10.82 1.63
C PRO A 154 14.24 -10.58 3.00
N ALA A 155 14.38 -11.53 3.94
CA ALA A 155 13.69 -11.48 5.24
C ALA A 155 13.98 -10.21 6.05
N ARG A 156 15.22 -9.69 5.98
CA ARG A 156 15.65 -8.44 6.65
C ARG A 156 14.92 -7.17 6.19
N LEU A 157 14.19 -7.23 5.08
CA LEU A 157 13.40 -6.10 4.56
C LEU A 157 11.90 -6.25 4.85
N ARG A 158 11.50 -7.34 5.52
CA ARG A 158 10.14 -7.49 6.02
C ARG A 158 9.89 -6.46 7.10
N ARG A 159 8.67 -5.94 7.12
CA ARG A 159 8.29 -4.85 8.02
C ARG A 159 6.88 -5.02 8.55
N GLY A 160 6.52 -4.25 9.56
CA GLY A 160 5.16 -4.21 10.08
C GLY A 160 4.27 -3.26 9.27
N PHE A 161 2.97 -3.32 9.51
CA PHE A 161 2.03 -2.25 9.17
C PHE A 161 0.77 -2.32 10.02
N ILE A 162 0.01 -1.23 10.08
CA ILE A 162 -1.30 -1.22 10.72
C ILE A 162 -2.37 -1.08 9.65
N HIS A 163 -3.31 -2.03 9.62
CA HIS A 163 -4.48 -1.96 8.74
C HIS A 163 -5.74 -2.26 9.52
N ARG A 164 -6.77 -1.42 9.33
CA ARG A 164 -8.03 -1.51 10.09
C ARG A 164 -7.78 -1.66 11.59
N ASN A 165 -6.86 -0.92 12.21
CA ASN A 165 -6.51 -1.05 13.65
C ASN A 165 -6.05 -2.47 14.08
N ILE A 166 -5.61 -3.31 13.14
CA ILE A 166 -4.90 -4.55 13.43
C ILE A 166 -3.43 -4.32 13.12
N MET A 167 -2.58 -4.58 14.12
CA MET A 167 -1.13 -4.52 14.01
C MET A 167 -0.62 -5.79 13.32
N VAL A 168 0.02 -5.64 12.17
CA VAL A 168 0.62 -6.74 11.41
C VAL A 168 2.12 -6.72 11.65
N LEU A 169 2.66 -7.79 12.22
CA LEU A 169 4.09 -7.91 12.52
C LEU A 169 4.85 -8.70 11.43
N PRO A 170 6.11 -8.35 11.16
CA PRO A 170 6.93 -9.13 10.24
C PRO A 170 7.29 -10.49 10.86
N ARG A 171 6.82 -11.56 10.22
CA ARG A 171 7.15 -12.94 10.59
C ARG A 171 8.40 -13.39 9.87
N GLN A 172 9.23 -14.16 10.54
CA GLN A 172 10.53 -14.66 10.09
C GLN A 172 10.46 -16.15 9.76
N THR A 173 11.23 -16.57 8.76
CA THR A 173 11.45 -17.98 8.44
C THR A 173 12.64 -18.52 9.21
N CYS A 174 12.58 -19.77 9.65
CA CYS A 174 13.69 -20.42 10.38
C CYS A 174 14.43 -21.49 9.55
N GLY A 175 14.13 -21.59 8.25
CA GLY A 175 14.70 -22.61 7.36
C GLY A 175 14.05 -23.99 7.51
N LEU A 176 13.05 -24.14 8.37
CA LEU A 176 12.18 -25.31 8.48
C LEU A 176 10.89 -25.05 7.70
N PHE A 177 10.47 -26.02 6.90
CA PHE A 177 9.26 -25.98 6.09
C PHE A 177 8.32 -27.13 6.51
N THR A 178 7.07 -27.11 6.04
CA THR A 178 6.07 -28.14 6.36
C THR A 178 6.52 -29.58 6.08
N HIS A 179 7.40 -29.78 5.09
CA HIS A 179 7.94 -31.09 4.69
C HIS A 179 9.28 -31.44 5.34
N THR A 180 9.93 -30.52 6.09
CA THR A 180 11.19 -30.82 6.79
C THR A 180 10.90 -31.48 8.13
N ILE A 181 10.58 -32.75 8.05
CA ILE A 181 10.23 -33.61 9.20
C ILE A 181 11.43 -34.43 9.65
N PHE A 182 12.23 -34.91 8.70
CA PHE A 182 13.40 -35.76 8.93
C PHE A 182 14.67 -35.02 8.51
N ILE A 183 15.77 -35.22 9.24
CA ILE A 183 17.06 -34.56 8.98
C ILE A 183 17.61 -34.91 7.60
N ASP A 184 17.41 -36.15 7.15
CA ASP A 184 17.87 -36.63 5.85
C ASP A 184 17.11 -36.00 4.68
N ARG A 185 15.93 -35.43 4.94
CA ARG A 185 15.13 -34.68 3.97
C ARG A 185 15.29 -33.16 4.08
N TYR A 186 16.07 -32.68 5.05
CA TYR A 186 16.34 -31.26 5.18
C TYR A 186 17.16 -30.77 3.97
N PRO A 187 16.74 -29.71 3.24
CA PRO A 187 17.46 -29.25 2.05
C PRO A 187 18.90 -28.84 2.37
N GLY A 188 19.87 -29.64 1.92
CA GLY A 188 21.32 -29.47 2.19
C GLY A 188 21.83 -30.14 3.47
N GLY A 189 21.00 -30.99 4.09
CA GLY A 189 21.38 -31.88 5.20
C GLY A 189 21.72 -31.16 6.50
N ARG A 190 22.21 -31.95 7.46
CA ARG A 190 22.55 -31.50 8.83
C ARG A 190 23.51 -30.32 8.85
N GLU A 191 24.57 -30.36 8.05
CA GLU A 191 25.55 -29.28 8.01
C GLU A 191 24.95 -27.92 7.61
N LYS A 192 23.93 -27.90 6.76
CA LYS A 192 23.28 -26.63 6.38
C LYS A 192 22.38 -26.11 7.50
N LEU A 193 21.68 -27.00 8.21
CA LEU A 193 20.92 -26.61 9.40
C LEU A 193 21.85 -26.04 10.48
N ASP A 194 22.94 -26.75 10.78
CA ASP A 194 23.93 -26.35 11.79
C ASP A 194 24.59 -25.02 11.41
N ARG A 195 24.94 -24.81 10.13
CA ARG A 195 25.46 -23.51 9.67
C ARG A 195 24.46 -22.37 9.81
N SER A 196 23.17 -22.62 9.59
CA SER A 196 22.13 -21.60 9.80
C SER A 196 22.07 -21.15 11.27
N ILE A 197 22.24 -22.10 12.19
CA ILE A 197 22.24 -21.90 13.65
C ILE A 197 23.54 -21.23 14.13
N GLN A 198 24.69 -21.69 13.64
CA GLN A 198 26.02 -21.32 14.12
C GLN A 198 26.58 -20.16 13.29
N GLY A 199 26.01 -18.97 13.46
CA GLY A 199 26.49 -17.74 12.80
C GLY A 199 25.84 -17.44 11.44
N GLY A 200 25.05 -18.35 10.89
CA GLY A 200 24.35 -18.21 9.61
C GLY A 200 22.98 -17.51 9.70
N GLU A 201 22.09 -17.80 8.74
CA GLU A 201 20.86 -17.02 8.50
C GLU A 201 19.95 -16.90 9.73
N LEU A 202 19.68 -17.99 10.46
CA LEU A 202 18.82 -17.96 11.64
C LEU A 202 19.44 -17.12 12.76
N PHE A 203 20.74 -17.32 13.04
CA PHE A 203 21.48 -16.51 14.00
C PHE A 203 21.44 -15.02 13.63
N GLN A 204 21.80 -14.68 12.39
CA GLN A 204 21.84 -13.31 11.91
C GLN A 204 20.45 -12.65 11.95
N THR A 205 19.39 -13.41 11.70
CA THR A 205 18.01 -12.92 11.81
C THR A 205 17.70 -12.52 13.26
N ILE A 206 18.05 -13.34 14.24
CA ILE A 206 17.79 -13.04 15.65
C ILE A 206 18.63 -11.85 16.12
N VAL A 207 19.89 -11.77 15.70
CA VAL A 207 20.81 -10.70 16.10
C VAL A 207 20.41 -9.33 15.53
N HIS A 208 19.95 -9.29 14.28
CA HIS A 208 19.62 -8.02 13.62
C HIS A 208 18.20 -7.52 13.87
N ASN A 209 17.29 -8.36 14.37
CA ASN A 209 15.91 -7.97 14.63
C ASN A 209 15.64 -7.90 16.14
N PRO A 210 15.22 -6.74 16.68
CA PRO A 210 14.84 -6.62 18.09
C PRO A 210 13.63 -7.48 18.47
N ILE A 211 12.72 -7.74 17.53
CA ILE A 211 11.50 -8.54 17.70
C ILE A 211 11.48 -9.60 16.63
N ASN A 212 11.47 -10.87 17.05
CA ASN A 212 11.48 -12.02 16.17
C ASN A 212 10.23 -12.86 16.41
N ILE A 213 9.46 -13.08 15.36
CA ILE A 213 8.33 -14.02 15.37
C ILE A 213 8.64 -15.07 14.32
N PHE A 214 8.93 -16.29 14.73
CA PHE A 214 9.27 -17.36 13.81
C PHE A 214 8.05 -18.20 13.45
N MET A 215 7.95 -18.53 12.17
CA MET A 215 7.02 -19.56 11.69
C MET A 215 7.65 -20.93 11.76
N THR A 216 6.93 -21.87 12.38
CA THR A 216 7.13 -23.32 12.32
C THR A 216 5.78 -24.00 12.15
N HIS A 217 5.76 -25.30 11.89
CA HIS A 217 4.54 -26.09 11.75
C HIS A 217 4.60 -27.29 12.69
N MET A 218 3.43 -27.83 13.06
CA MET A 218 3.30 -29.01 13.93
C MET A 218 4.26 -30.14 13.52
N SER A 219 4.35 -30.44 12.22
CA SER A 219 5.19 -31.52 11.69
C SER A 219 6.69 -31.35 11.98
N ASN A 220 7.17 -30.12 12.25
CA ASN A 220 8.57 -29.87 12.61
C ASN A 220 8.92 -30.31 14.04
N TYR A 221 7.92 -30.61 14.85
CA TYR A 221 8.07 -31.07 16.23
C TYR A 221 7.78 -32.56 16.41
N GLY A 222 7.31 -33.24 15.35
CA GLY A 222 7.17 -34.69 15.32
C GLY A 222 8.44 -35.37 14.83
N ASN A 223 8.51 -36.70 14.98
CA ASN A 223 9.60 -37.54 14.44
C ASN A 223 10.99 -37.06 14.91
N ASP A 224 11.84 -36.54 14.01
CA ASP A 224 13.21 -36.08 14.35
C ASP A 224 13.23 -34.78 15.17
N ARG A 225 12.08 -34.13 15.37
CA ARG A 225 11.92 -32.94 16.25
C ARG A 225 12.87 -31.80 15.87
N LEU A 226 13.06 -31.55 14.58
CA LEU A 226 14.05 -30.61 14.07
C LEU A 226 13.86 -29.19 14.64
N ALA A 227 12.63 -28.74 14.87
CA ALA A 227 12.38 -27.43 15.47
C ALA A 227 12.89 -27.31 16.90
N LEU A 228 12.75 -28.36 17.72
CA LEU A 228 13.27 -28.38 19.09
C LEU A 228 14.79 -28.22 19.10
N TYR A 229 15.49 -29.00 18.28
CA TYR A 229 16.93 -28.90 18.09
C TYR A 229 17.33 -27.49 17.62
N THR A 230 16.64 -26.96 16.61
CA THR A 230 16.97 -25.69 15.97
C THR A 230 16.91 -24.53 16.96
N PHE A 231 15.79 -24.37 17.67
CA PHE A 231 15.61 -23.24 18.58
C PHE A 231 16.42 -23.37 19.85
N GLU A 232 16.52 -24.57 20.45
CA GLU A 232 17.37 -24.76 21.63
C GLU A 232 18.84 -24.47 21.31
N SER A 233 19.32 -24.92 20.14
CA SER A 233 20.71 -24.74 19.73
C SER A 233 21.03 -23.28 19.40
N VAL A 234 20.16 -22.58 18.67
CA VAL A 234 20.44 -21.17 18.32
C VAL A 234 20.39 -20.27 19.55
N ILE A 235 19.49 -20.54 20.51
CA ILE A 235 19.42 -19.77 21.76
C ILE A 235 20.70 -19.97 22.58
N LYS A 236 21.17 -21.21 22.73
CA LYS A 236 22.46 -21.50 23.41
C LYS A 236 23.63 -20.86 22.69
N PHE A 237 23.64 -20.90 21.35
CA PHE A 237 24.70 -20.29 20.55
C PHE A 237 24.72 -18.77 20.73
N ILE A 238 23.55 -18.11 20.70
CA ILE A 238 23.44 -16.66 20.95
C ILE A 238 23.95 -16.29 22.32
N GLN A 239 23.59 -17.04 23.37
CA GLN A 239 24.07 -16.77 24.72
C GLN A 239 25.59 -16.97 24.88
N CYS A 240 26.15 -17.95 24.16
CA CYS A 240 27.58 -18.23 24.19
C CYS A 240 28.40 -17.13 23.47
N TRP A 241 27.90 -16.64 22.34
CA TRP A 241 28.67 -15.78 21.43
C TRP A 241 28.25 -14.32 21.43
N THR A 242 27.22 -13.94 22.18
CA THR A 242 26.72 -12.56 22.25
C THR A 242 26.31 -12.19 23.67
N ASN A 243 26.20 -10.89 23.93
CA ASN A 243 25.64 -10.38 25.19
C ASN A 243 24.12 -10.14 25.12
N LEU A 244 23.43 -10.68 24.10
CA LEU A 244 22.00 -10.46 23.92
C LEU A 244 21.20 -11.21 24.98
N ARG A 245 20.34 -10.48 25.68
CA ARG A 245 19.37 -11.05 26.62
C ARG A 245 18.05 -11.28 25.90
N LEU A 246 17.75 -12.53 25.62
CA LEU A 246 16.50 -12.92 24.99
C LEU A 246 15.37 -12.96 26.03
N SER A 247 14.17 -12.58 25.59
CA SER A 247 12.93 -12.68 26.36
C SER A 247 11.78 -12.94 25.40
N SER A 248 10.68 -13.45 25.91
CA SER A 248 9.43 -13.65 25.16
C SER A 248 8.30 -12.87 25.82
N ALA A 249 7.29 -12.51 25.02
CA ALA A 249 6.10 -11.84 25.51
C ALA A 249 4.89 -12.18 24.62
N PRO A 250 3.65 -11.96 25.12
CA PRO A 250 2.46 -12.14 24.31
C PRO A 250 2.48 -11.29 23.03
N PRO A 251 1.84 -11.76 21.93
CA PRO A 251 1.85 -11.06 20.64
C PRO A 251 1.43 -9.59 20.70
N LEU A 252 0.48 -9.23 21.56
CA LEU A 252 0.06 -7.84 21.74
C LEU A 252 1.18 -6.92 22.25
N GLN A 253 1.94 -7.38 23.25
CA GLN A 253 3.06 -6.61 23.79
C GLN A 253 4.21 -6.53 22.78
N LEU A 254 4.44 -7.60 22.02
CA LEU A 254 5.41 -7.58 20.91
C LEU A 254 5.00 -6.55 19.85
N ALA A 255 3.71 -6.46 19.52
CA ALA A 255 3.21 -5.51 18.55
C ALA A 255 3.37 -4.06 19.00
N GLU A 256 2.96 -3.76 20.23
CA GLU A 256 3.11 -2.43 20.82
C GLU A 256 4.59 -2.02 20.86
N ARG A 257 5.47 -2.95 21.25
CA ARG A 257 6.92 -2.69 21.28
C ARG A 257 7.48 -2.48 19.87
N TYR A 258 6.99 -3.21 18.87
CA TYR A 258 7.41 -3.06 17.48
C TYR A 258 7.13 -1.67 16.95
N PHE A 259 5.88 -1.21 17.04
CA PHE A 259 5.50 0.12 16.52
C PHE A 259 6.01 1.27 17.40
N GLN A 260 6.44 1.03 18.64
CA GLN A 260 7.25 1.99 19.39
C GLN A 260 8.67 2.15 18.82
N LEU A 261 9.27 1.06 18.34
CA LEU A 261 10.61 1.07 17.75
C LEU A 261 10.60 1.59 16.30
N TYR A 262 9.53 1.30 15.57
CA TYR A 262 9.37 1.61 14.14
C TYR A 262 8.05 2.36 13.88
N PRO A 263 7.86 3.58 14.42
CA PRO A 263 6.60 4.32 14.29
C PRO A 263 6.24 4.60 12.82
N GLU A 264 7.23 4.81 11.96
CA GLU A 264 7.09 5.05 10.53
C GLU A 264 6.54 3.86 9.74
N GLU A 265 6.64 2.66 10.29
CA GLU A 265 6.09 1.45 9.68
C GLU A 265 4.62 1.23 10.00
N SER A 266 4.04 2.02 10.91
CA SER A 266 2.59 2.00 11.15
C SER A 266 1.79 2.30 9.89
N ASP A 267 2.33 3.20 9.05
CA ASP A 267 1.74 3.56 7.77
C ASP A 267 2.02 2.47 6.72
N PRO A 268 0.99 1.79 6.19
CA PRO A 268 1.21 0.80 5.16
C PRO A 268 1.77 1.43 3.89
N VAL A 269 2.42 0.60 3.09
CA VAL A 269 2.83 0.90 1.72
C VAL A 269 2.41 -0.28 0.85
N TRP A 270 1.30 -0.14 0.15
CA TRP A 270 0.72 -1.15 -0.72
C TRP A 270 1.64 -1.38 -1.94
N GLY A 271 2.27 -2.54 -1.99
CA GLY A 271 3.04 -2.99 -3.14
C GLY A 271 2.13 -3.53 -4.25
N ASN A 272 2.68 -3.70 -5.44
CA ASN A 272 1.99 -4.32 -6.57
C ASN A 272 1.89 -5.84 -6.39
N PRO A 273 0.70 -6.43 -6.14
CA PRO A 273 0.57 -7.88 -6.01
C PRO A 273 0.96 -8.64 -7.28
N CYS A 274 0.95 -7.95 -8.42
CA CYS A 274 1.27 -8.53 -9.73
C CYS A 274 2.76 -8.71 -9.98
N ASP A 275 3.64 -8.10 -9.19
CA ASP A 275 5.08 -8.23 -9.37
C ASP A 275 5.65 -9.47 -8.62
N ASP A 276 4.82 -10.17 -7.83
CA ASP A 276 5.18 -11.38 -7.08
C ASP A 276 4.19 -12.53 -7.36
N GLN A 277 4.69 -13.67 -7.86
CA GLN A 277 3.86 -14.83 -8.21
C GLN A 277 3.11 -15.43 -7.01
N ARG A 278 3.71 -15.37 -5.81
CA ARG A 278 3.07 -15.86 -4.58
C ARG A 278 1.94 -14.93 -4.18
N HIS A 279 2.17 -13.60 -4.22
CA HIS A 279 1.11 -12.62 -3.95
C HIS A 279 -0.07 -12.78 -4.90
N GLN A 280 0.17 -12.97 -6.21
CA GLN A 280 -0.91 -13.25 -7.16
C GLN A 280 -1.72 -14.51 -6.80
N LYS A 281 -1.05 -15.60 -6.40
CA LYS A 281 -1.71 -16.88 -6.07
C LYS A 281 -2.60 -16.80 -4.83
N ILE A 282 -2.21 -16.00 -3.84
CA ILE A 282 -2.97 -15.81 -2.59
C ILE A 282 -3.85 -14.56 -2.61
N TRP A 283 -3.98 -13.92 -3.79
CA TRP A 283 -4.90 -12.81 -4.02
C TRP A 283 -6.28 -13.33 -4.40
N SER A 284 -7.31 -12.52 -4.15
CA SER A 284 -8.69 -12.89 -4.46
C SER A 284 -8.88 -13.11 -5.97
N ARG A 285 -9.56 -14.19 -6.37
CA ARG A 285 -9.73 -14.61 -7.78
C ARG A 285 -10.45 -13.57 -8.66
N ASN A 286 -11.23 -12.68 -8.06
CA ASN A 286 -11.93 -11.61 -8.76
C ASN A 286 -11.06 -10.38 -9.06
N LYS A 287 -9.81 -10.38 -8.61
CA LYS A 287 -8.86 -9.28 -8.84
C LYS A 287 -7.84 -9.69 -9.87
N THR A 288 -7.59 -8.79 -10.82
CA THR A 288 -6.60 -9.02 -11.87
C THR A 288 -5.69 -7.83 -12.03
N CYS A 289 -4.50 -8.09 -12.57
CA CYS A 289 -3.51 -7.05 -12.86
C CYS A 289 -3.99 -6.05 -13.91
N ASP A 290 -4.93 -6.46 -14.77
CA ASP A 290 -5.49 -5.60 -15.82
C ASP A 290 -6.41 -4.52 -15.29
N GLN A 291 -6.85 -4.61 -14.02
CA GLN A 291 -7.65 -3.59 -13.35
C GLN A 291 -6.81 -2.42 -12.80
N LEU A 292 -5.48 -2.53 -12.78
CA LEU A 292 -4.63 -1.45 -12.30
C LEU A 292 -4.40 -0.39 -13.40
N PRO A 293 -4.46 0.91 -13.07
CA PRO A 293 -4.27 1.96 -14.07
C PRO A 293 -2.84 1.95 -14.63
N ARG A 294 -2.75 2.07 -15.95
CA ARG A 294 -1.47 2.13 -16.68
C ARG A 294 -0.82 3.51 -16.63
N PHE A 295 -1.60 4.55 -16.33
CA PHE A 295 -1.08 5.90 -16.17
C PHE A 295 -1.91 6.74 -15.19
N LEU A 296 -1.27 7.78 -14.64
CA LEU A 296 -1.84 8.68 -13.66
C LEU A 296 -1.74 10.13 -14.15
N VAL A 297 -2.86 10.86 -14.14
CA VAL A 297 -2.85 12.32 -14.30
C VAL A 297 -2.74 12.95 -12.92
N ILE A 298 -1.51 13.33 -12.55
CA ILE A 298 -1.15 13.66 -11.17
C ILE A 298 -1.46 15.11 -10.75
N GLY A 299 -1.81 15.99 -11.70
CA GLY A 299 -2.07 17.41 -11.41
C GLY A 299 -1.03 18.35 -12.01
N PRO A 300 -0.82 19.53 -11.38
CA PRO A 300 -1.48 20.05 -10.18
C PRO A 300 -2.94 20.48 -10.40
N GLN A 301 -3.60 20.91 -9.33
CA GLN A 301 -4.93 21.53 -9.42
C GLN A 301 -4.89 22.83 -10.22
N LYS A 302 -6.02 23.13 -10.89
CA LYS A 302 -6.27 24.36 -11.65
C LYS A 302 -5.47 24.51 -12.95
N THR A 303 -4.92 23.41 -13.49
CA THR A 303 -4.14 23.44 -14.73
C THR A 303 -4.85 22.87 -15.97
N GLY A 304 -6.10 22.45 -15.84
CA GLY A 304 -6.87 21.86 -16.95
C GLY A 304 -7.01 20.34 -16.88
N THR A 305 -6.68 19.73 -15.76
CA THR A 305 -6.76 18.26 -15.56
C THR A 305 -8.13 17.65 -15.85
N THR A 306 -9.24 18.34 -15.53
CA THR A 306 -10.58 17.85 -15.89
C THR A 306 -10.83 17.92 -17.40
N ALA A 307 -10.26 18.91 -18.11
CA ALA A 307 -10.37 18.96 -19.57
C ALA A 307 -9.62 17.79 -20.20
N LEU A 308 -8.38 17.54 -19.76
CA LEU A 308 -7.60 16.40 -20.21
C LEU A 308 -8.33 15.07 -19.94
N TYR A 309 -8.85 14.90 -18.72
CA TYR A 309 -9.66 13.74 -18.34
C TYR A 309 -10.83 13.53 -19.32
N THR A 310 -11.63 14.58 -19.56
CA THR A 310 -12.80 14.49 -20.45
C THR A 310 -12.40 14.16 -21.88
N PHE A 311 -11.30 14.74 -22.39
CA PHE A 311 -10.84 14.45 -23.74
C PHE A 311 -10.28 13.04 -23.87
N LEU A 312 -9.51 12.55 -22.90
CA LEU A 312 -9.00 11.17 -22.89
C LEU A 312 -10.15 10.16 -22.91
N SER A 313 -11.23 10.41 -22.16
CA SER A 313 -12.42 9.54 -22.12
C SER A 313 -13.22 9.47 -23.43
N ILE A 314 -12.89 10.28 -24.44
CA ILE A 314 -13.50 10.16 -25.78
C ILE A 314 -12.89 8.95 -26.53
N HIS A 315 -11.65 8.57 -26.22
CA HIS A 315 -10.95 7.52 -26.96
C HIS A 315 -11.49 6.13 -26.59
N PRO A 316 -11.89 5.30 -27.57
CA PRO A 316 -12.52 3.99 -27.29
C PRO A 316 -11.63 2.96 -26.57
N ALA A 317 -10.30 3.15 -26.57
CA ALA A 317 -9.35 2.25 -25.95
C ALA A 317 -8.88 2.73 -24.56
N ILE A 318 -9.25 3.94 -24.16
CA ILE A 318 -8.89 4.54 -22.88
C ILE A 318 -10.13 4.54 -21.99
N SER A 319 -10.00 3.96 -20.81
CA SER A 319 -11.08 3.95 -19.82
C SER A 319 -10.62 4.61 -18.53
N SER A 320 -11.47 5.47 -18.00
CA SER A 320 -11.24 6.11 -16.70
C SER A 320 -11.84 5.28 -15.56
N ASN A 321 -11.46 5.61 -14.34
CA ASN A 321 -12.12 5.14 -13.13
C ASN A 321 -13.62 5.48 -13.08
N LEU A 322 -14.37 4.68 -12.33
CA LEU A 322 -15.73 5.02 -11.91
C LEU A 322 -15.70 6.31 -11.06
N PRO A 323 -16.76 7.15 -11.13
CA PRO A 323 -16.83 8.34 -10.31
C PRO A 323 -17.01 8.00 -8.82
N SER A 324 -16.35 8.80 -7.98
CA SER A 324 -16.53 8.79 -6.52
C SER A 324 -17.69 9.70 -6.11
N PRO A 325 -18.55 9.28 -5.16
CA PRO A 325 -19.60 10.16 -4.63
C PRO A 325 -19.03 11.39 -3.89
N ASP A 326 -17.84 11.25 -3.30
CA ASP A 326 -17.21 12.31 -2.49
C ASP A 326 -16.27 13.21 -3.29
N THR A 327 -15.62 12.65 -4.32
CA THR A 327 -14.50 13.29 -5.04
C THR A 327 -14.72 13.36 -6.55
N PHE A 328 -15.92 13.03 -7.01
CA PHE A 328 -16.37 13.11 -8.41
C PHE A 328 -15.45 12.31 -9.35
N GLU A 329 -14.80 12.96 -10.32
CA GLU A 329 -13.90 12.29 -11.25
C GLU A 329 -12.58 11.79 -10.61
N GLU A 330 -12.20 12.32 -9.45
CA GLU A 330 -10.94 11.98 -8.79
C GLU A 330 -11.11 10.86 -7.77
N ILE A 331 -10.15 9.94 -7.67
CA ILE A 331 -10.15 8.90 -6.63
C ILE A 331 -9.53 9.43 -5.33
N GLN A 332 -8.44 10.19 -5.46
CA GLN A 332 -7.65 10.71 -4.35
C GLN A 332 -7.19 9.59 -3.38
N PHE A 333 -6.70 8.48 -3.93
CA PHE A 333 -6.27 7.33 -3.15
C PHE A 333 -4.94 7.56 -2.46
N PHE A 334 -3.91 7.96 -3.19
CA PHE A 334 -2.55 8.06 -2.64
C PHE A 334 -2.35 9.24 -1.68
N ASN A 335 -3.23 10.25 -1.73
CA ASN A 335 -3.15 11.47 -0.91
C ASN A 335 -4.16 11.44 0.27
N GLY A 336 -3.69 11.00 1.43
CA GLY A 336 -4.44 11.12 2.69
C GLY A 336 -5.33 9.93 3.04
N LYS A 337 -6.55 10.19 3.53
CA LYS A 337 -7.38 9.22 4.27
C LYS A 337 -7.85 8.00 3.46
N ASN A 338 -8.07 8.17 2.16
CA ASN A 338 -8.57 7.09 1.30
C ASN A 338 -7.53 5.96 1.14
N TYR A 339 -6.24 6.26 1.27
CA TYR A 339 -5.16 5.28 1.20
C TYR A 339 -5.33 4.12 2.19
N TYR A 340 -5.81 4.45 3.39
CA TYR A 340 -6.00 3.51 4.50
C TYR A 340 -7.26 2.64 4.34
N LYS A 341 -8.08 2.88 3.30
CA LYS A 341 -9.19 1.99 2.93
C LYS A 341 -8.72 0.71 2.24
N GLY A 342 -7.42 0.62 1.91
CA GLY A 342 -6.79 -0.57 1.33
C GLY A 342 -6.87 -0.64 -0.20
N LEU A 343 -6.14 -1.60 -0.77
CA LEU A 343 -6.06 -1.81 -2.22
C LEU A 343 -7.42 -2.18 -2.82
N ASP A 344 -8.25 -2.92 -2.10
CA ASP A 344 -9.58 -3.36 -2.56
C ASP A 344 -10.49 -2.18 -2.85
N TRP A 345 -10.44 -1.16 -1.98
CA TRP A 345 -11.17 0.07 -2.19
C TRP A 345 -10.70 0.79 -3.45
N TYR A 346 -9.38 0.86 -3.70
CA TYR A 346 -8.83 1.49 -4.90
C TYR A 346 -9.24 0.74 -6.18
N MET A 347 -9.16 -0.59 -6.16
CA MET A 347 -9.52 -1.42 -7.32
C MET A 347 -11.02 -1.44 -7.61
N SER A 348 -11.89 -1.15 -6.63
CA SER A 348 -13.33 -1.05 -6.87
C SER A 348 -13.73 0.04 -7.87
N PHE A 349 -12.84 1.01 -8.09
CA PHE A 349 -13.00 2.05 -9.11
C PHE A 349 -12.68 1.58 -10.53
N PHE A 350 -12.10 0.39 -10.68
CA PHE A 350 -11.69 -0.22 -11.94
C PHE A 350 -12.29 -1.63 -12.08
N PRO A 351 -13.62 -1.74 -12.24
CA PRO A 351 -14.25 -3.05 -12.41
C PRO A 351 -13.69 -3.74 -13.66
N ALA A 352 -13.56 -5.06 -13.60
CA ALA A 352 -13.10 -5.86 -14.74
C ALA A 352 -13.98 -5.55 -15.96
N SER A 353 -13.38 -5.04 -17.03
CA SER A 353 -14.11 -4.74 -18.26
C SER A 353 -14.58 -6.04 -18.90
N LYS A 354 -15.89 -6.17 -19.12
CA LYS A 354 -16.45 -7.25 -19.97
C LYS A 354 -16.13 -7.04 -21.45
N ASN A 355 -15.67 -5.85 -21.83
CA ASN A 355 -15.36 -5.46 -23.20
C ASN A 355 -13.84 -5.40 -23.42
N GLU A 356 -13.33 -6.17 -24.38
CA GLU A 356 -11.92 -6.25 -24.77
C GLU A 356 -11.38 -4.96 -25.44
N SER A 357 -12.24 -3.98 -25.70
CA SER A 357 -11.88 -2.75 -26.42
C SER A 357 -11.07 -1.75 -25.58
N SER A 358 -11.31 -1.67 -24.27
CA SER A 358 -10.61 -0.76 -23.36
C SER A 358 -9.33 -1.40 -22.81
N ARG A 359 -8.18 -0.91 -23.28
CA ARG A 359 -6.85 -1.47 -22.97
C ARG A 359 -6.02 -0.60 -22.01
N TYR A 360 -6.40 0.67 -21.84
CA TYR A 360 -5.61 1.65 -21.11
C TYR A 360 -6.45 2.30 -20.00
N LEU A 361 -6.34 1.76 -18.80
CA LEU A 361 -6.96 2.33 -17.60
C LEU A 361 -6.14 3.50 -17.07
N PHE A 362 -6.82 4.54 -16.60
CA PHE A 362 -6.19 5.67 -15.92
C PHE A 362 -7.06 6.24 -14.81
N GLU A 363 -6.42 6.98 -13.89
CA GLU A 363 -7.11 7.91 -13.02
C GLU A 363 -6.50 9.30 -13.10
N LYS A 364 -7.27 10.28 -12.62
CA LYS A 364 -6.85 11.66 -12.50
C LYS A 364 -7.17 12.18 -11.11
N SER A 365 -6.13 12.51 -10.34
CA SER A 365 -6.26 13.10 -9.01
C SER A 365 -5.26 14.24 -8.90
N ALA A 366 -5.75 15.48 -9.03
CA ALA A 366 -4.87 16.64 -9.19
C ALA A 366 -4.12 17.03 -7.90
N THR A 367 -4.53 16.44 -6.78
CA THR A 367 -3.92 16.53 -5.46
C THR A 367 -2.71 15.61 -5.28
N TYR A 368 -2.38 14.78 -6.27
CA TYR A 368 -1.20 13.90 -6.20
C TYR A 368 0.10 14.67 -6.38
N PHE A 369 0.10 15.70 -7.23
CA PHE A 369 1.30 16.41 -7.68
C PHE A 369 2.19 16.91 -6.53
N ASP A 370 1.59 17.62 -5.57
CA ASP A 370 2.29 18.26 -4.46
C ASP A 370 2.36 17.40 -3.19
N GLY A 371 1.70 16.24 -3.18
CA GLY A 371 1.69 15.30 -2.06
C GLY A 371 3.08 14.75 -1.74
N GLU A 372 3.43 14.73 -0.46
CA GLU A 372 4.77 14.33 -0.01
C GLU A 372 4.97 12.81 -0.06
N LEU A 373 4.03 12.03 0.47
CA LEU A 373 4.08 10.56 0.46
C LEU A 373 3.58 9.95 -0.84
N VAL A 374 2.95 10.76 -1.70
CA VAL A 374 2.23 10.27 -2.89
C VAL A 374 3.17 9.55 -3.87
N PRO A 375 4.35 10.08 -4.26
CA PRO A 375 5.22 9.39 -5.20
C PRO A 375 5.68 8.01 -4.71
N ARG A 376 6.03 7.89 -3.42
CA ARG A 376 6.42 6.61 -2.79
C ARG A 376 5.28 5.59 -2.84
N ARG A 377 4.07 6.02 -2.45
CA ARG A 377 2.89 5.15 -2.41
C ARG A 377 2.44 4.72 -3.81
N ALA A 378 2.44 5.66 -4.77
CA ALA A 378 2.12 5.39 -6.16
C ALA A 378 3.14 4.44 -6.80
N HIS A 379 4.44 4.66 -6.59
CA HIS A 379 5.48 3.79 -7.13
C HIS A 379 5.44 2.38 -6.55
N ALA A 380 5.15 2.23 -5.25
CA ALA A 380 5.03 0.91 -4.64
C ALA A 380 3.94 0.04 -5.30
N LEU A 381 2.79 0.64 -5.61
CA LEU A 381 1.67 -0.07 -6.23
C LEU A 381 1.74 -0.12 -7.76
N LEU A 382 2.23 0.95 -8.40
CA LEU A 382 2.19 1.18 -9.84
C LEU A 382 3.58 1.60 -10.36
N PRO A 383 4.62 0.77 -10.20
CA PRO A 383 5.99 1.16 -10.57
C PRO A 383 6.14 1.40 -12.07
N ARG A 384 5.32 0.72 -12.89
CA ARG A 384 5.33 0.80 -14.36
C ARG A 384 4.39 1.87 -14.93
N ALA A 385 3.63 2.58 -14.10
CA ALA A 385 2.66 3.56 -14.59
C ALA A 385 3.36 4.78 -15.23
N LYS A 386 2.76 5.31 -16.29
CA LYS A 386 3.16 6.61 -16.84
C LYS A 386 2.54 7.74 -16.02
N LEU A 387 3.27 8.83 -15.83
CA LEU A 387 2.84 10.03 -15.11
C LEU A 387 2.59 11.15 -16.10
N ILE A 388 1.45 11.83 -15.95
CA ILE A 388 1.06 12.97 -16.76
C ILE A 388 0.81 14.15 -15.85
N THR A 389 1.50 15.26 -16.10
CA THR A 389 1.31 16.52 -15.39
C THR A 389 1.06 17.66 -16.38
N ILE A 390 0.30 18.68 -15.96
CA ILE A 390 -0.05 19.84 -16.80
C ILE A 390 0.41 21.10 -16.07
N LEU A 391 1.28 21.89 -16.68
CA LEU A 391 1.85 23.10 -16.09
C LEU A 391 1.42 24.36 -16.84
N LEU A 392 1.15 25.44 -16.09
CA LEU A 392 0.93 26.79 -16.60
C LEU A 392 1.48 27.80 -15.59
N SER A 393 1.53 29.10 -15.93
CA SER A 393 2.03 30.16 -15.03
C SER A 393 1.58 29.96 -13.57
N PRO A 394 2.52 29.75 -12.62
CA PRO A 394 2.17 29.46 -11.23
C PRO A 394 1.40 30.60 -10.57
N ALA A 395 1.56 31.85 -11.05
CA ALA A 395 0.75 32.98 -10.63
C ALA A 395 -0.73 32.83 -11.02
N ARG A 396 -1.00 32.49 -12.30
CA ARG A 396 -2.36 32.24 -12.80
C ARG A 396 -2.99 31.03 -12.12
N ARG A 397 -2.22 29.98 -11.88
CA ARG A 397 -2.68 28.78 -11.13
C ARG A 397 -3.09 29.16 -9.70
N ALA A 398 -2.26 29.92 -8.98
CA ALA A 398 -2.55 30.39 -7.62
C ALA A 398 -3.83 31.26 -7.57
N TYR A 399 -3.98 32.19 -8.51
CA TYR A 399 -5.18 33.02 -8.59
C TYR A 399 -6.44 32.21 -8.90
N SER A 400 -6.34 31.23 -9.82
CA SER A 400 -7.43 30.31 -10.12
C SER A 400 -7.84 29.45 -8.92
N TRP A 401 -6.88 29.10 -8.05
CA TRP A 401 -7.17 28.40 -6.79
C TRP A 401 -7.91 29.32 -5.81
N TYR A 402 -7.44 30.54 -5.59
CA TYR A 402 -8.14 31.53 -4.75
C TYR A 402 -9.58 31.75 -5.22
N GLN A 403 -9.79 31.99 -6.52
CA GLN A 403 -11.13 32.18 -7.08
C GLN A 403 -12.02 30.94 -6.93
N HIS A 404 -11.42 29.75 -7.06
CA HIS A 404 -12.14 28.50 -6.80
C HIS A 404 -12.61 28.43 -5.35
N THR A 405 -11.72 28.69 -4.39
CA THR A 405 -12.02 28.64 -2.96
C THR A 405 -13.08 29.67 -2.57
N ARG A 406 -13.01 30.88 -3.14
CA ARG A 406 -14.01 31.95 -2.96
C ARG A 406 -15.42 31.52 -3.41
N VAL A 407 -15.55 30.93 -4.59
CA VAL A 407 -16.84 30.44 -5.12
C VAL A 407 -17.43 29.30 -4.28
N HIS A 408 -16.60 28.54 -3.54
CA HIS A 408 -17.08 27.50 -2.63
C HIS A 408 -17.40 28.02 -1.22
N GLY A 409 -17.45 29.34 -1.04
CA GLY A 409 -17.91 29.96 0.19
C GLY A 409 -16.89 29.97 1.33
N ASP A 410 -15.60 29.77 1.04
CA ASP A 410 -14.56 29.82 2.07
C ASP A 410 -14.52 31.22 2.73
N PRO A 411 -14.68 31.31 4.07
CA PRO A 411 -14.78 32.60 4.76
C PRO A 411 -13.52 33.47 4.58
N VAL A 412 -12.35 32.86 4.53
CA VAL A 412 -11.08 33.59 4.37
C VAL A 412 -10.98 34.14 2.96
N ALA A 413 -11.27 33.33 1.94
CA ALA A 413 -11.23 33.78 0.55
C ALA A 413 -12.28 34.86 0.24
N ASN A 414 -13.41 34.87 0.95
CA ASN A 414 -14.43 35.91 0.85
C ASN A 414 -14.07 37.21 1.57
N ASN A 415 -13.40 37.11 2.74
CA ASN A 415 -13.08 38.28 3.55
C ASN A 415 -11.77 38.98 3.15
N TYR A 416 -10.85 38.26 2.49
CA TYR A 416 -9.55 38.81 2.10
C TYR A 416 -9.42 38.87 0.58
N SER A 417 -8.85 39.98 0.09
CA SER A 417 -8.44 40.10 -1.31
C SER A 417 -7.35 39.08 -1.65
N PHE A 418 -7.20 38.74 -2.94
CA PHE A 418 -6.12 37.85 -3.36
C PHE A 418 -4.75 38.39 -2.95
N HIS A 419 -4.52 39.71 -3.08
CA HIS A 419 -3.28 40.36 -2.69
C HIS A 419 -2.99 40.18 -1.20
N SER A 420 -3.99 40.38 -0.35
CA SER A 420 -3.89 40.19 1.11
C SER A 420 -3.57 38.74 1.48
N VAL A 421 -4.13 37.78 0.74
CA VAL A 421 -3.83 36.35 0.96
C VAL A 421 -2.38 36.03 0.63
N ILE A 422 -1.87 36.44 -0.53
CA ILE A 422 -0.51 36.09 -0.97
C ILE A 422 0.60 36.86 -0.22
N THR A 423 0.27 38.00 0.39
CA THR A 423 1.19 38.81 1.21
C THR A 423 1.09 38.54 2.70
N ALA A 424 0.16 37.68 3.14
CA ALA A 424 -0.02 37.36 4.55
C ALA A 424 1.31 36.88 5.17
N SER A 425 1.68 37.43 6.33
CA SER A 425 2.91 37.08 7.04
C SER A 425 2.82 35.69 7.69
N ASP A 426 3.95 35.17 8.14
CA ASP A 426 3.97 33.93 8.92
C ASP A 426 3.38 34.09 10.32
N THR A 427 3.16 35.32 10.79
CA THR A 427 2.45 35.63 12.04
C THR A 427 0.93 35.76 11.85
N ALA A 428 0.43 35.73 10.62
CA ALA A 428 -0.99 35.84 10.32
C ALA A 428 -1.82 34.66 10.88
N PRO A 429 -3.16 34.81 11.04
CA PRO A 429 -4.03 33.74 11.50
C PRO A 429 -3.87 32.45 10.67
N LYS A 430 -3.90 31.29 11.34
CA LYS A 430 -3.69 29.98 10.71
C LYS A 430 -4.54 29.76 9.45
N PRO A 431 -5.87 30.04 9.42
CA PRO A 431 -6.67 29.85 8.21
C PRO A 431 -6.20 30.67 7.00
N LEU A 432 -5.71 31.89 7.24
CA LEU A 432 -5.16 32.76 6.19
C LEU A 432 -3.82 32.23 5.66
N ARG A 433 -2.94 31.79 6.56
CA ARG A 433 -1.67 31.13 6.17
C ARG A 433 -1.92 29.84 5.39
N ASP A 434 -2.90 29.04 5.81
CA ASP A 434 -3.25 27.79 5.13
C ASP A 434 -3.80 28.05 3.72
N LEU A 435 -4.63 29.09 3.53
CA LEU A 435 -5.07 29.50 2.20
C LEU A 435 -3.92 30.02 1.34
N ARG A 436 -3.07 30.91 1.88
CA ARG A 436 -1.83 31.39 1.23
C ARG A 436 -0.99 30.22 0.74
N ASN A 437 -0.70 29.27 1.63
CA ASN A 437 0.14 28.13 1.32
C ASN A 437 -0.49 27.22 0.25
N ARG A 438 -1.81 26.99 0.26
CA ARG A 438 -2.52 26.24 -0.80
C ARG A 438 -2.53 26.96 -2.16
N CYS A 439 -2.55 28.29 -2.15
CA CYS A 439 -2.35 29.10 -3.36
C CYS A 439 -0.90 28.94 -3.88
N LEU A 440 0.10 29.13 -3.02
CA LEU A 440 1.48 29.32 -3.44
C LEU A 440 2.28 28.01 -3.61
N ASN A 441 2.23 27.10 -2.64
CA ASN A 441 3.14 25.94 -2.61
C ASN A 441 3.02 25.02 -3.83
N PRO A 442 1.81 24.64 -4.31
CA PRO A 442 1.73 23.74 -5.45
C PRO A 442 2.19 24.37 -6.79
N GLY A 443 2.51 25.68 -6.79
CA GLY A 443 3.16 26.38 -7.89
C GLY A 443 4.68 26.17 -7.95
N LYS A 444 5.30 25.55 -6.93
CA LYS A 444 6.74 25.25 -6.86
C LYS A 444 7.09 24.02 -7.70
N TYR A 445 6.80 24.07 -9.00
CA TYR A 445 6.75 22.88 -9.87
C TYR A 445 8.02 22.04 -9.85
N ALA A 446 9.21 22.67 -9.95
CA ALA A 446 10.49 21.93 -9.96
C ALA A 446 10.66 21.05 -8.71
N GLN A 447 10.34 21.57 -7.53
CA GLN A 447 10.44 20.84 -6.26
C GLN A 447 9.56 19.58 -6.27
N HIS A 448 8.33 19.70 -6.74
CA HIS A 448 7.39 18.58 -6.78
C HIS A 448 7.78 17.55 -7.85
N LEU A 449 8.22 18.00 -9.03
CA LEU A 449 8.69 17.11 -10.09
C LEU A 449 9.93 16.31 -9.66
N GLU A 450 10.90 16.94 -8.98
CA GLU A 450 12.08 16.23 -8.44
C GLU A 450 11.67 15.11 -7.47
N ARG A 451 10.64 15.33 -6.64
CA ARG A 451 10.09 14.30 -5.75
C ARG A 451 9.46 13.14 -6.51
N TRP A 452 8.79 13.39 -7.63
CA TRP A 452 8.30 12.31 -8.49
C TRP A 452 9.45 11.56 -9.17
N LEU A 453 10.46 12.30 -9.61
CA LEU A 453 11.65 11.76 -10.29
C LEU A 453 12.58 10.97 -9.38
N SER A 454 12.47 11.09 -8.05
CA SER A 454 13.18 10.21 -7.11
C SER A 454 12.63 8.78 -7.08
N TYR A 455 11.44 8.56 -7.65
CA TYR A 455 10.80 7.24 -7.73
C TYR A 455 10.58 6.78 -9.17
N TYR A 456 10.22 7.69 -10.07
CA TYR A 456 9.93 7.37 -11.47
C TYR A 456 11.05 7.86 -12.38
N PRO A 457 11.50 7.04 -13.35
CA PRO A 457 12.48 7.49 -14.32
C PRO A 457 11.88 8.57 -15.23
N PRO A 458 12.70 9.51 -15.76
CA PRO A 458 12.24 10.59 -16.64
C PRO A 458 11.35 10.13 -17.80
N GLN A 459 11.61 8.96 -18.38
CA GLN A 459 10.88 8.38 -19.50
C GLN A 459 9.45 7.95 -19.15
N GLN A 460 9.10 7.91 -17.86
CA GLN A 460 7.74 7.68 -17.38
C GLN A 460 6.98 8.99 -17.11
N LEU A 461 7.60 10.16 -17.24
CA LEU A 461 6.95 11.45 -17.01
C LEU A 461 6.69 12.20 -18.33
N HIS A 462 5.46 12.65 -18.53
CA HIS A 462 5.08 13.56 -19.61
C HIS A 462 4.52 14.86 -19.04
N ILE A 463 5.09 15.99 -19.48
CA ILE A 463 4.74 17.33 -19.03
C ILE A 463 4.01 18.04 -20.16
N ILE A 464 2.73 18.35 -19.93
CA ILE A 464 1.88 19.08 -20.87
C ILE A 464 1.95 20.57 -20.57
N ASP A 465 2.12 21.38 -21.61
CA ASP A 465 1.87 22.82 -21.53
C ASP A 465 0.36 23.09 -21.46
N GLY A 466 -0.11 23.63 -20.33
CA GLY A 466 -1.52 23.94 -20.12
C GLY A 466 -2.08 25.00 -21.06
N GLU A 467 -1.23 25.88 -21.63
CA GLU A 467 -1.65 26.81 -22.67
C GLU A 467 -1.85 26.10 -24.01
N GLN A 468 -0.97 25.17 -24.36
CA GLN A 468 -1.13 24.34 -25.55
C GLN A 468 -2.37 23.44 -25.44
N LEU A 469 -2.63 22.83 -24.28
CA LEU A 469 -3.86 22.06 -24.06
C LEU A 469 -5.11 22.93 -24.24
N ARG A 470 -5.04 24.22 -23.88
CA ARG A 470 -6.16 25.16 -24.00
C ARG A 470 -6.39 25.60 -25.46
N GLN A 471 -5.31 25.90 -26.18
CA GLN A 471 -5.35 26.49 -27.53
C GLN A 471 -5.35 25.44 -28.65
N ASN A 472 -4.65 24.33 -28.46
CA ASN A 472 -4.52 23.24 -29.43
C ASN A 472 -4.54 21.87 -28.70
N PRO A 473 -5.71 21.46 -28.16
CA PRO A 473 -5.84 20.18 -27.45
C PRO A 473 -5.63 18.98 -28.37
N VAL A 474 -5.89 19.10 -29.68
CA VAL A 474 -5.76 17.99 -30.63
C VAL A 474 -4.30 17.55 -30.74
N GLU A 475 -3.36 18.48 -30.95
CA GLU A 475 -1.93 18.13 -31.02
C GLU A 475 -1.42 17.64 -29.66
N THR A 476 -1.87 18.26 -28.57
CA THR A 476 -1.51 17.83 -27.21
C THR A 476 -1.90 16.37 -26.96
N LEU A 477 -3.11 15.96 -27.37
CA LEU A 477 -3.58 14.59 -27.22
C LEU A 477 -2.87 13.63 -28.18
N HIS A 478 -2.47 14.09 -29.36
CA HIS A 478 -1.67 13.29 -30.30
C HIS A 478 -0.28 12.97 -29.75
N GLU A 479 0.42 13.96 -29.20
CA GLU A 479 1.69 13.75 -28.50
C GLU A 479 1.54 12.80 -27.31
N LEU A 480 0.48 12.98 -26.53
CA LEU A 480 0.22 12.12 -25.38
C LEU A 480 -0.06 10.67 -25.79
N GLN A 481 -0.82 10.43 -26.87
CA GLN A 481 -1.03 9.09 -27.42
C GLN A 481 0.28 8.41 -27.83
N ARG A 482 1.20 9.16 -28.46
CA ARG A 482 2.54 8.65 -28.80
C ARG A 482 3.34 8.29 -27.55
N PHE A 483 3.33 9.14 -26.53
CA PHE A 483 4.02 8.89 -25.27
C PHE A 483 3.48 7.64 -24.54
N LEU A 484 2.15 7.49 -24.52
CA LEU A 484 1.46 6.34 -23.94
C LEU A 484 1.53 5.08 -24.82
N LYS A 485 2.04 5.20 -26.04
CA LYS A 485 2.13 4.14 -27.06
C LYS A 485 0.76 3.50 -27.36
N ILE A 486 -0.28 4.32 -27.43
CA ILE A 486 -1.65 3.85 -27.68
C ILE A 486 -1.79 3.42 -29.13
N THR A 487 -2.39 2.25 -29.34
CA THR A 487 -2.62 1.66 -30.66
C THR A 487 -4.05 1.09 -30.76
N PRO A 488 -4.79 1.38 -31.85
CA PRO A 488 -4.49 2.36 -32.90
C PRO A 488 -4.59 3.81 -32.38
N ALA A 489 -3.95 4.76 -33.07
CA ALA A 489 -4.08 6.18 -32.76
C ALA A 489 -5.50 6.68 -33.08
N PHE A 490 -6.02 7.56 -32.23
CA PHE A 490 -7.34 8.18 -32.36
C PHE A 490 -7.21 9.64 -32.81
N ASN A 491 -7.96 10.01 -33.86
CA ASN A 491 -7.96 11.36 -34.39
C ASN A 491 -8.97 12.23 -33.62
N TYR A 492 -8.50 13.09 -32.72
CA TYR A 492 -9.36 13.99 -31.95
C TYR A 492 -9.93 15.18 -32.74
N SER A 493 -9.46 15.44 -33.97
CA SER A 493 -9.84 16.62 -34.76
C SER A 493 -11.33 16.68 -35.07
N SER A 494 -11.96 15.53 -35.33
CA SER A 494 -13.40 15.41 -35.58
C SER A 494 -14.23 15.39 -34.29
N HIS A 495 -13.59 15.24 -33.13
CA HIS A 495 -14.27 15.05 -31.84
C HIS A 495 -14.14 16.24 -30.89
N LEU A 496 -13.31 17.24 -31.23
CA LEU A 496 -13.14 18.46 -30.45
C LEU A 496 -13.37 19.69 -31.32
N ARG A 497 -14.19 20.62 -30.85
CA ARG A 497 -14.47 21.89 -31.53
C ARG A 497 -14.38 23.05 -30.54
N TYR A 498 -13.78 24.17 -30.98
CA TYR A 498 -13.76 25.39 -30.17
C TYR A 498 -15.16 26.01 -30.13
N ASP A 499 -15.65 26.30 -28.93
CA ASP A 499 -16.92 26.98 -28.72
C ASP A 499 -16.65 28.46 -28.34
N PRO A 500 -16.97 29.43 -29.21
CA PRO A 500 -16.71 30.85 -28.95
C PRO A 500 -17.46 31.41 -27.73
N LYS A 501 -18.66 30.88 -27.43
CA LYS A 501 -19.45 31.33 -26.26
C LYS A 501 -18.83 30.84 -24.96
N LYS A 502 -18.32 29.61 -24.97
CA LYS A 502 -17.60 29.04 -23.82
C LYS A 502 -16.19 29.62 -23.68
N GLY A 503 -15.54 29.92 -24.80
CA GLY A 503 -14.13 30.33 -24.87
C GLY A 503 -13.14 29.18 -24.74
N PHE A 504 -13.59 27.93 -24.96
CA PHE A 504 -12.78 26.71 -24.80
C PHE A 504 -13.19 25.64 -25.81
N PHE A 505 -12.31 24.64 -26.02
CA PHE A 505 -12.65 23.44 -26.77
C PHE A 505 -13.63 22.54 -25.99
N CYS A 506 -14.58 21.98 -26.74
CA CYS A 506 -15.64 21.13 -26.23
C CYS A 506 -15.74 19.84 -27.06
N GLN A 507 -16.29 18.78 -26.47
CA GLN A 507 -16.52 17.52 -27.16
C GLN A 507 -17.62 17.68 -28.20
N VAL A 508 -17.40 17.21 -29.42
CA VAL A 508 -18.45 17.09 -30.45
C VAL A 508 -19.31 15.88 -30.12
N THR A 509 -20.62 16.07 -29.98
CA THR A 509 -21.57 14.95 -29.77
C THR A 509 -22.23 14.54 -31.08
N ASN A 510 -22.71 15.53 -31.84
CA ASN A 510 -23.29 15.39 -33.18
C ASN A 510 -22.74 16.53 -34.07
N GLU A 511 -22.96 16.51 -35.38
CA GLU A 511 -22.38 17.48 -36.34
C GLU A 511 -22.53 18.96 -35.92
N ASP A 512 -23.65 19.32 -35.30
CA ASP A 512 -23.96 20.70 -34.86
C ASP A 512 -23.91 20.95 -33.35
N ARG A 513 -23.67 19.91 -32.52
CA ARG A 513 -23.77 20.03 -31.05
C ARG A 513 -22.47 19.71 -30.35
N THR A 514 -22.10 20.59 -29.42
CA THR A 514 -20.96 20.44 -28.53
C THR A 514 -21.40 20.22 -27.08
N LYS A 515 -20.66 19.36 -26.37
CA LYS A 515 -20.77 19.17 -24.93
C LYS A 515 -19.54 19.78 -24.27
N CYS A 516 -19.71 20.99 -23.74
CA CYS A 516 -18.67 21.69 -23.02
C CYS A 516 -18.56 21.25 -21.55
N LEU A 517 -17.40 21.50 -20.95
CA LEU A 517 -17.24 21.33 -19.49
C LEU A 517 -18.19 22.25 -18.72
N GLY A 518 -18.65 21.76 -17.57
CA GLY A 518 -19.62 22.45 -16.72
C GLY A 518 -19.21 23.85 -16.28
N LYS A 519 -20.16 24.63 -15.74
CA LYS A 519 -19.97 26.03 -15.31
C LYS A 519 -18.81 26.23 -14.33
N SER A 520 -18.45 25.20 -13.56
CA SER A 520 -17.33 25.22 -12.61
C SER A 520 -15.93 25.20 -13.28
N LYS A 521 -15.85 24.97 -14.59
CA LYS A 521 -14.61 24.92 -15.38
C LYS A 521 -14.60 26.07 -16.40
N GLY A 522 -13.49 26.81 -16.46
CA GLY A 522 -13.41 28.03 -17.27
C GLY A 522 -14.26 29.20 -16.73
N ARG A 523 -14.30 29.37 -15.40
CA ARG A 523 -15.03 30.48 -14.78
C ARG A 523 -14.47 31.82 -15.26
N GLN A 524 -15.36 32.77 -15.52
CA GLN A 524 -15.00 34.17 -15.70
C GLN A 524 -14.92 34.83 -14.32
N TYR A 525 -13.80 35.50 -14.07
CA TYR A 525 -13.56 36.30 -12.88
C TYR A 525 -12.71 37.51 -13.27
N PRO A 526 -12.70 38.59 -12.47
CA PRO A 526 -11.88 39.76 -12.76
C PRO A 526 -10.41 39.38 -12.99
N PRO A 527 -9.69 40.08 -13.88
CA PRO A 527 -8.26 39.87 -14.05
C PRO A 527 -7.54 40.07 -12.71
N MET A 528 -6.43 39.36 -12.53
CA MET A 528 -5.58 39.57 -11.36
C MET A 528 -4.93 40.96 -11.44
N GLU A 529 -4.85 41.65 -10.31
CA GLU A 529 -4.19 42.95 -10.23
C GLU A 529 -2.70 42.85 -10.60
N ASP A 530 -2.19 43.79 -11.39
CA ASP A 530 -0.79 43.80 -11.85
C ASP A 530 0.23 43.76 -10.71
N LYS A 531 -0.04 44.47 -9.60
CA LYS A 531 0.83 44.43 -8.41
C LYS A 531 0.92 43.02 -7.81
N SER A 532 -0.17 42.27 -7.84
CA SER A 532 -0.21 40.87 -7.36
C SER A 532 0.51 39.95 -8.32
N TYR A 533 0.36 40.17 -9.63
CA TYR A 533 1.08 39.40 -10.64
C TYR A 533 2.59 39.59 -10.55
N LYS A 534 3.07 40.85 -10.51
CA LYS A 534 4.49 41.19 -10.37
C LYS A 534 5.10 40.64 -9.08
N LEU A 535 4.36 40.68 -7.97
CA LEU A 535 4.77 40.05 -6.72
C LEU A 535 4.98 38.54 -6.89
N LEU A 536 4.05 37.85 -7.55
CA LEU A 536 4.14 36.41 -7.79
C LEU A 536 5.22 36.04 -8.79
N GLN A 537 5.47 36.85 -9.83
CA GLN A 537 6.61 36.67 -10.74
C GLN A 537 7.92 36.70 -9.96
N ARG A 538 8.12 37.70 -9.07
CA ARG A 538 9.30 37.77 -8.19
C ARG A 538 9.39 36.58 -7.24
N TYR A 539 8.28 36.20 -6.60
CA TYR A 539 8.23 35.06 -5.69
C TYR A 539 8.60 33.73 -6.38
N TYR A 540 8.11 33.51 -7.60
CA TYR A 540 8.38 32.28 -8.35
C TYR A 540 9.65 32.34 -9.20
N LEU A 541 10.37 33.46 -9.28
CA LEU A 541 11.55 33.61 -10.16
C LEU A 541 12.57 32.48 -9.95
N SER A 542 12.95 32.21 -8.70
CA SER A 542 13.90 31.14 -8.37
C SER A 542 13.34 29.74 -8.70
N HIS A 543 12.05 29.52 -8.45
CA HIS A 543 11.35 28.27 -8.76
C HIS A 543 11.20 28.01 -10.26
N ASN A 544 10.88 29.03 -11.04
CA ASN A 544 10.79 28.98 -12.50
C ASN A 544 12.17 28.80 -13.13
N THR A 545 13.20 29.44 -12.59
CA THR A 545 14.58 29.22 -13.00
C THR A 545 15.01 27.77 -12.75
N ALA A 546 14.68 27.21 -11.59
CA ALA A 546 14.91 25.80 -11.30
C ALA A 546 14.12 24.88 -12.24
N LEU A 547 12.88 25.24 -12.58
CA LEU A 547 12.07 24.51 -13.54
C LEU A 547 12.70 24.50 -14.93
N VAL A 548 13.20 25.63 -15.44
CA VAL A 548 13.93 25.67 -16.73
C VAL A 548 15.11 24.72 -16.73
N LYS A 549 15.92 24.73 -15.66
CA LYS A 549 17.07 23.80 -15.54
C LYS A 549 16.61 22.34 -15.56
N LEU A 550 15.55 22.02 -14.82
CA LEU A 550 14.95 20.69 -14.79
C LEU A 550 14.43 20.26 -16.17
N LEU A 551 13.64 21.09 -16.85
CA LEU A 551 13.08 20.78 -18.17
C LEU A 551 14.18 20.52 -19.20
N LYS A 552 15.27 21.31 -19.18
CA LYS A 552 16.44 21.07 -20.03
C LYS A 552 17.11 19.72 -19.71
N ARG A 553 17.26 19.37 -18.43
CA ARG A 553 17.79 18.06 -18.00
C ARG A 553 16.91 16.89 -18.45
N LEU A 554 15.60 17.10 -18.49
CA LEU A 554 14.62 16.12 -19.00
C LEU A 554 14.57 16.06 -20.54
N GLY A 555 15.38 16.86 -21.25
CA GLY A 555 15.49 16.84 -22.71
C GLY A 555 14.45 17.68 -23.45
N LEU A 556 13.67 18.52 -22.75
CA LEU A 556 12.77 19.48 -23.41
C LEU A 556 13.61 20.59 -24.06
N ARG A 557 13.59 20.64 -25.40
CA ARG A 557 14.35 21.63 -26.20
C ARG A 557 13.74 23.03 -26.13
N THR A 558 12.42 23.12 -26.07
CA THR A 558 11.66 24.36 -25.98
C THR A 558 10.96 24.44 -24.63
N ILE A 559 11.17 25.55 -23.92
CA ILE A 559 10.40 25.84 -22.71
C ILE A 559 9.05 26.48 -23.10
N PRO A 560 7.97 26.21 -22.32
CA PRO A 560 6.66 26.81 -22.53
C PRO A 560 6.70 28.34 -22.63
N GLN A 561 5.82 28.90 -23.45
CA GLN A 561 5.78 30.35 -23.69
C GLN A 561 5.46 31.14 -22.40
N TRP A 562 4.51 30.66 -21.59
CA TRP A 562 4.18 31.26 -20.29
C TRP A 562 5.39 31.31 -19.34
N LEU A 563 6.30 30.33 -19.44
CA LEU A 563 7.48 30.26 -18.59
C LEU A 563 8.54 31.26 -19.05
N LYS A 564 8.65 31.52 -20.36
CA LYS A 564 9.49 32.60 -20.88
C LYS A 564 8.98 33.96 -20.41
N GLU A 565 7.68 34.20 -20.56
CA GLU A 565 7.01 35.44 -20.16
C GLU A 565 7.20 35.75 -18.67
N ASP A 566 7.01 34.74 -17.82
CA ASP A 566 7.22 34.86 -16.37
C ASP A 566 8.69 35.16 -15.98
N LEU A 567 9.66 34.88 -16.87
CA LEU A 567 11.10 35.12 -16.64
C LEU A 567 11.60 36.43 -17.27
N THR A 568 10.99 36.92 -18.35
CA THR A 568 11.44 38.12 -19.08
C THR A 568 11.22 39.44 -18.33
N ASP A 569 10.33 39.48 -17.34
CA ASP A 569 9.87 40.72 -16.69
C ASP A 569 10.62 41.06 -15.37
N THR A 570 11.74 40.40 -15.09
CA THR A 570 12.54 40.59 -13.85
C THR A 570 13.91 41.23 -14.07
N VAL A 571 14.26 41.60 -15.31
CA VAL A 571 15.56 42.21 -15.64
C VAL A 571 15.49 43.74 -15.78
N MET A 572 14.32 44.36 -15.59
CA MET A 572 14.18 45.83 -15.59
C MET A 572 13.57 46.35 -14.29
N THR A 573 14.33 46.34 -13.20
CA THR A 573 14.27 47.33 -12.12
C THR A 573 15.59 47.34 -11.38
#